data_AF-A0A242PAC4-F1
#
_entry.id   AF-A0A242PAC4-F1
#
_cell.length_a   1.000
_cell.length_b   1.000
_cell.length_c   1.000
_cell.angle_alpha   90.00
_cell.angle_beta   90.00
_cell.angle_gamma   90.00
#
_symmetry.space_group_name_H-M   'P 1'
#
loop_
_entity.id
_entity.type
_entity.pdbx_description
1 polymer ?
#
loop_
_entity_poly.entity_id
_entity_poly.type
_entity_poly.pdbx_seq_one_letter_code
_entity_poly.pdbx_strand_id
1 'polypeptide(L)'
;MTVAQRIDKIMKDHSINKTELADILSTTPQNVTNWINRDAISRKKAKLISEKFGYDLNWLLYGGDGNIKESELNPVEWESLSEDEQKDGKFVTIPVLDVELSAGFGACPTMEQEMYTLPFRAVTLKQRNIPIDMAKVVKVSGDSMEPRLFDKDIISINTADTRIRDGKIYAVRVYDLQKVKVLIRNADGSITLRSYNPDYPDEIINRDQIENGDFQVLGRMWWHSSIDD
;
A
#
# COMPACT_ATOMS: atom_id res chain seq x y z
N MET A 1 4.93 31.93 -26.51
CA MET A 1 6.11 31.08 -26.80
C MET A 1 5.86 30.34 -28.09
N THR A 2 6.90 30.12 -28.90
CA THR A 2 6.85 29.28 -30.12
C THR A 2 6.97 27.79 -29.78
N VAL A 3 6.67 26.86 -30.70
CA VAL A 3 6.89 25.42 -30.49
C VAL A 3 8.36 25.14 -30.21
N ALA A 4 9.27 25.79 -30.94
CA ALA A 4 10.71 25.70 -30.75
C ALA A 4 11.12 26.09 -29.31
N GLN A 5 10.64 27.24 -28.82
CA GLN A 5 10.92 27.70 -27.46
C GLN A 5 10.39 26.74 -26.39
N ARG A 6 9.26 26.09 -26.63
CA ARG A 6 8.70 25.08 -25.71
C ARG A 6 9.53 23.80 -25.69
N ILE A 7 9.97 23.31 -26.86
CA ILE A 7 10.85 22.14 -26.96
C ILE A 7 12.21 22.42 -26.29
N ASP A 8 12.78 23.61 -26.54
CA ASP A 8 14.03 24.04 -25.88
C ASP A 8 13.87 24.16 -24.37
N LYS A 9 12.71 24.65 -23.89
CA LYS A 9 12.40 24.68 -22.46
C LYS A 9 12.39 23.27 -21.86
N ILE A 10 11.72 22.31 -22.49
CA ILE A 10 11.65 20.92 -22.02
C ILE A 10 13.04 20.30 -21.96
N MET A 11 13.86 20.51 -22.99
CA MET A 11 15.25 20.03 -23.00
C MET A 11 16.07 20.61 -21.85
N LYS A 12 15.93 21.91 -21.56
CA LYS A 12 16.61 22.58 -20.44
C LYS A 12 16.10 22.10 -19.08
N ASP A 13 14.79 22.04 -18.88
CA ASP A 13 14.17 21.66 -17.61
C ASP A 13 14.55 20.22 -17.21
N HIS A 14 14.73 19.33 -18.19
CA HIS A 14 15.16 17.94 -17.96
C HIS A 14 16.67 17.71 -18.15
N SER A 15 17.45 18.75 -18.44
CA SER A 15 18.89 18.65 -18.73
C SER A 15 19.25 17.61 -19.81
N ILE A 16 18.41 17.51 -20.86
CA ILE A 16 18.60 16.58 -21.98
C ILE A 16 18.89 17.32 -23.28
N ASN A 17 19.62 16.67 -24.18
CA ASN A 17 19.90 17.17 -25.53
C ASN A 17 18.89 16.61 -26.57
N LYS A 18 18.99 17.09 -27.83
CA LYS A 18 18.08 16.70 -28.92
C LYS A 18 18.11 15.20 -29.22
N THR A 19 19.25 14.55 -29.07
CA THR A 19 19.41 13.11 -29.30
C THR A 19 18.70 12.33 -28.21
N GLU A 20 18.91 12.69 -26.95
CA GLU A 20 18.25 12.07 -25.80
C GLU A 20 16.73 12.25 -25.85
N LEU A 21 16.25 13.45 -26.20
CA LEU A 21 14.82 13.68 -26.41
C LEU A 21 14.25 12.81 -27.54
N ALA A 22 15.02 12.61 -28.62
CA ALA A 22 14.61 11.77 -29.73
C ALA A 22 14.50 10.29 -29.32
N ASP A 23 15.47 9.81 -28.54
CA ASP A 23 15.52 8.45 -28.02
C ASP A 23 14.33 8.17 -27.08
N ILE A 24 14.05 9.09 -26.14
CA ILE A 24 12.90 9.00 -25.20
C ILE A 24 11.56 8.92 -25.96
N LEU A 25 11.44 9.65 -27.05
CA LEU A 25 10.22 9.73 -27.87
C LEU A 25 10.17 8.72 -29.02
N SER A 26 11.14 7.79 -29.07
CA SER A 26 11.33 6.80 -30.13
C SER A 26 11.19 7.44 -31.52
N THR A 27 12.02 8.45 -31.77
CA THR A 27 12.10 9.19 -33.04
C THR A 27 13.56 9.46 -33.38
N THR A 28 13.82 10.03 -34.57
CA THR A 28 15.17 10.45 -34.96
C THR A 28 15.50 11.86 -34.43
N PRO A 29 16.78 12.17 -34.13
CA PRO A 29 17.22 13.53 -33.79
C PRO A 29 16.93 14.57 -34.88
N GLN A 30 16.87 14.11 -36.14
CA GLN A 30 16.45 14.93 -37.27
C GLN A 30 15.00 15.41 -37.13
N ASN A 31 14.10 14.58 -36.59
CA ASN A 31 12.71 14.99 -36.36
C ASN A 31 12.61 16.08 -35.29
N VAL A 32 13.38 15.98 -34.20
CA VAL A 32 13.43 17.04 -33.17
C VAL A 32 13.96 18.34 -33.76
N THR A 33 15.01 18.27 -34.58
CA THR A 33 15.55 19.43 -35.31
C THR A 33 14.53 20.03 -36.26
N ASN A 34 13.77 19.20 -36.98
CA ASN A 34 12.70 19.65 -37.87
C ASN A 34 11.57 20.34 -37.10
N TRP A 35 11.20 19.87 -35.90
CA TRP A 35 10.16 20.51 -35.09
C TRP A 35 10.56 21.92 -34.65
N ILE A 36 11.83 22.08 -34.26
CA ILE A 36 12.41 23.38 -33.87
C ILE A 36 12.48 24.31 -35.09
N ASN A 37 13.03 23.84 -36.22
CA ASN A 37 13.23 24.69 -37.40
C ASN A 37 11.92 25.10 -38.09
N ARG A 38 10.93 24.21 -38.11
CA ARG A 38 9.61 24.47 -38.74
C ARG A 38 8.59 25.07 -37.78
N ASP A 39 8.98 25.25 -36.52
CA ASP A 39 8.12 25.68 -35.43
C ASP A 39 6.79 24.92 -35.35
N ALA A 40 6.85 23.60 -35.57
CA ALA A 40 5.66 22.76 -35.68
C ALA A 40 5.92 21.34 -35.17
N ILE A 41 4.99 20.84 -34.37
CA ILE A 41 5.01 19.46 -33.85
C ILE A 41 3.67 18.78 -34.10
N SER A 42 3.71 17.50 -34.49
CA SER A 42 2.48 16.71 -34.62
C SER A 42 1.81 16.47 -33.27
N ARG A 43 0.47 16.45 -33.23
CA ARG A 43 -0.31 16.10 -32.03
C ARG A 43 0.11 14.77 -31.40
N LYS A 44 0.45 13.77 -32.22
CA LYS A 44 0.94 12.46 -31.75
C LYS A 44 2.23 12.59 -30.95
N LYS A 45 3.20 13.39 -31.42
CA LYS A 45 4.49 13.58 -30.73
C LYS A 45 4.37 14.50 -29.53
N ALA A 46 3.54 15.54 -29.60
CA ALA A 46 3.19 16.37 -28.44
C ALA A 46 2.53 15.54 -27.32
N LYS A 47 1.64 14.60 -27.67
CA LYS A 47 1.04 13.68 -26.68
C LYS A 47 2.08 12.82 -25.99
N LEU A 48 3.04 12.26 -26.73
CA LEU A 48 4.12 11.48 -26.12
C LEU A 48 5.00 12.33 -25.19
N ILE A 49 5.27 13.58 -25.54
CA ILE A 49 5.97 14.52 -24.66
C ILE A 49 5.15 14.77 -23.38
N SER A 50 3.85 15.02 -23.52
CA SER A 50 2.95 15.20 -22.38
C SER A 50 2.97 13.98 -21.45
N GLU A 51 2.89 12.77 -21.99
CA GLU A 51 2.89 11.52 -21.22
C GLU A 51 4.24 11.22 -20.56
N LYS A 52 5.36 11.56 -21.20
CA LYS A 52 6.71 11.24 -20.71
C LYS A 52 7.25 12.28 -19.74
N PHE A 53 6.87 13.54 -19.91
CA PHE A 53 7.47 14.67 -19.19
C PHE A 53 6.45 15.47 -18.37
N GLY A 54 5.16 15.16 -18.43
CA GLY A 54 4.14 15.78 -17.59
C GLY A 54 3.71 17.19 -18.02
N TYR A 55 4.01 17.60 -19.25
CA TYR A 55 3.56 18.90 -19.78
C TYR A 55 2.13 18.84 -20.30
N ASP A 56 1.40 19.94 -20.22
CA ASP A 56 0.06 20.04 -20.80
C ASP A 56 0.10 19.94 -22.34
N LEU A 57 -0.83 19.16 -22.90
CA LEU A 57 -0.88 18.92 -24.34
C LEU A 57 -1.28 20.18 -25.12
N ASN A 58 -2.20 20.99 -24.59
CA ASN A 58 -2.63 22.22 -25.26
C ASN A 58 -1.51 23.25 -25.24
N TRP A 59 -0.76 23.36 -24.14
CA TRP A 59 0.42 24.20 -24.06
C TRP A 59 1.48 23.80 -25.08
N LEU A 60 1.78 22.50 -25.24
CA LEU A 60 2.73 22.02 -26.25
C LEU A 60 2.33 22.43 -27.68
N LEU A 61 1.03 22.37 -28.00
CA LEU A 61 0.51 22.65 -29.33
C LEU A 61 0.31 24.15 -29.61
N TYR A 62 -0.22 24.89 -28.64
CA TYR A 62 -0.76 26.23 -28.83
C TYR A 62 -0.11 27.29 -27.92
N GLY A 63 0.61 26.88 -26.87
CA GLY A 63 1.12 27.79 -25.83
C GLY A 63 0.06 28.16 -24.79
N GLY A 64 0.41 29.06 -23.86
CA GLY A 64 -0.45 29.51 -22.76
C GLY A 64 0.33 29.71 -21.46
N ASP A 65 -0.37 30.13 -20.41
CA ASP A 65 0.22 30.50 -19.11
C ASP A 65 0.44 29.32 -18.15
N GLY A 66 -0.11 28.15 -18.47
CA GLY A 66 0.14 26.89 -17.76
C GLY A 66 0.80 25.85 -18.67
N ASN A 67 1.90 25.26 -18.24
CA ASN A 67 2.68 24.30 -19.04
C ASN A 67 2.77 22.90 -18.43
N ILE A 68 2.46 22.74 -17.14
CA ILE A 68 2.45 21.46 -16.44
C ILE A 68 1.03 20.92 -16.47
N LYS A 69 0.89 19.62 -16.77
CA LYS A 69 -0.38 18.91 -16.67
C LYS A 69 -0.81 18.94 -15.20
N GLU A 70 -2.00 19.46 -14.90
CA GLU A 70 -2.56 19.36 -13.55
C GLU A 70 -2.55 17.89 -13.09
N SER A 71 -2.15 17.69 -11.84
CA SER A 71 -2.15 16.37 -11.22
C SER A 71 -3.58 15.81 -11.23
N GLU A 72 -3.75 14.58 -11.70
CA GLU A 72 -5.01 13.85 -11.52
C GLU A 72 -5.20 13.37 -10.07
N LEU A 73 -4.14 13.44 -9.24
CA LEU A 73 -4.26 13.27 -7.80
C LEU A 73 -4.84 14.55 -7.21
N ASN A 74 -6.15 14.55 -7.02
CA ASN A 74 -6.85 15.52 -6.20
C ASN A 74 -6.94 14.97 -4.77
N PRO A 75 -6.22 15.56 -3.80
CA PRO A 75 -6.45 15.27 -2.39
C PRO A 75 -7.90 15.62 -2.08
N VAL A 76 -8.68 14.63 -1.65
CA VAL A 76 -10.02 14.89 -1.15
C VAL A 76 -9.92 14.84 0.36
N GLU A 77 -10.20 15.96 1.02
CA GLU A 77 -10.28 15.98 2.47
C GLU A 77 -11.46 15.13 2.91
N TRP A 78 -11.22 14.19 3.82
CA TRP A 78 -12.24 13.27 4.32
C TRP A 78 -13.45 14.01 4.89
N GLU A 79 -13.21 15.13 5.60
CA GLU A 79 -14.23 15.98 6.21
C GLU A 79 -15.06 16.77 5.19
N SER A 80 -14.54 16.94 3.97
CA SER A 80 -15.23 17.62 2.87
C SER A 80 -16.13 16.68 2.05
N LEU A 81 -16.03 15.36 2.26
CA LEU A 81 -16.91 14.38 1.61
C LEU A 81 -18.31 14.44 2.21
N SER A 82 -19.31 14.49 1.34
CA SER A 82 -20.71 14.37 1.77
C SER A 82 -20.95 13.05 2.53
N GLU A 83 -21.91 13.03 3.45
CA GLU A 83 -22.30 11.81 4.16
C GLU A 83 -22.65 10.67 3.19
N ASP A 84 -23.26 11.02 2.05
CA ASP A 84 -23.58 10.07 1.01
C ASP A 84 -22.32 9.49 0.39
N GLU A 85 -21.26 10.26 0.10
CA GLU A 85 -20.00 9.69 -0.43
C GLU A 85 -19.23 8.83 0.58
N GLN A 86 -19.39 9.11 1.87
CA GLN A 86 -18.92 8.24 2.94
C GLN A 86 -19.74 6.94 3.02
N LYS A 87 -21.05 7.00 2.71
CA LYS A 87 -22.01 5.88 2.72
C LYS A 87 -22.10 5.11 1.38
N ASP A 88 -21.71 5.70 0.25
CA ASP A 88 -21.86 5.18 -1.13
C ASP A 88 -20.88 4.03 -1.46
N GLY A 89 -20.29 3.42 -0.43
CA GLY A 89 -19.33 2.33 -0.58
C GLY A 89 -18.01 2.75 -1.23
N LYS A 90 -17.70 4.05 -1.29
CA LYS A 90 -16.34 4.49 -1.69
C LYS A 90 -15.34 4.16 -0.58
N PHE A 91 -15.74 4.33 0.67
CA PHE A 91 -14.92 4.09 1.85
C PHE A 91 -15.70 3.31 2.91
N VAL A 92 -14.98 2.59 3.74
CA VAL A 92 -15.46 1.78 4.85
C VAL A 92 -14.53 2.02 6.04
N THR A 93 -15.09 2.10 7.23
CA THR A 93 -14.31 2.28 8.46
C THR A 93 -14.11 0.94 9.14
N ILE A 94 -12.89 0.64 9.55
CA ILE A 94 -12.55 -0.58 10.28
C ILE A 94 -12.11 -0.19 11.69
N PRO A 95 -12.68 -0.77 12.76
CA PRO A 95 -12.29 -0.45 14.12
C PRO A 95 -10.87 -0.92 14.41
N VAL A 96 -10.12 -0.02 15.05
CA VAL A 96 -8.82 -0.31 15.67
C VAL A 96 -9.09 -0.76 17.09
N LEU A 97 -8.76 -2.02 17.35
CA LEU A 97 -8.93 -2.63 18.65
C LEU A 97 -7.68 -2.37 19.49
N ASP A 98 -7.90 -1.89 20.72
CA ASP A 98 -6.90 -2.02 21.77
C ASP A 98 -6.90 -3.47 22.25
N VAL A 99 -6.00 -4.25 21.68
CA VAL A 99 -5.67 -5.54 22.24
C VAL A 99 -4.41 -5.31 23.04
N GLU A 100 -4.55 -5.07 24.35
CA GLU A 100 -3.41 -5.15 25.24
C GLU A 100 -2.89 -6.60 25.17
N LEU A 101 -1.90 -6.81 24.31
CA LEU A 101 -1.12 -8.03 24.18
C LEU A 101 -0.17 -8.14 25.37
N SER A 102 -0.71 -8.07 26.59
CA SER A 102 0.10 -8.12 27.78
C SER A 102 0.35 -9.59 28.12
N ALA A 103 1.54 -10.05 27.75
CA ALA A 103 2.20 -11.14 28.43
C ALA A 103 2.21 -10.82 29.95
N GLY A 104 1.32 -11.46 30.70
CA GLY A 104 1.21 -11.27 32.14
C GLY A 104 0.22 -12.27 32.73
N PHE A 105 0.70 -13.10 33.64
CA PHE A 105 -0.04 -14.16 34.31
C PHE A 105 -1.40 -13.70 34.87
N GLY A 106 -2.49 -14.28 34.36
CA GLY A 106 -3.77 -14.37 35.05
C GLY A 106 -4.66 -13.12 35.02
N ALA A 107 -5.24 -12.80 33.87
CA ALA A 107 -6.41 -11.92 33.80
C ALA A 107 -7.36 -12.33 32.66
N CYS A 108 -8.65 -12.12 32.92
CA CYS A 108 -9.86 -12.47 32.15
C CYS A 108 -9.80 -12.20 30.63
N PRO A 109 -10.72 -12.79 29.84
CA PRO A 109 -10.84 -12.54 28.40
C PRO A 109 -10.84 -11.04 28.13
N THR A 110 -9.85 -10.62 27.35
CA THR A 110 -9.56 -9.22 27.02
C THR A 110 -10.82 -8.58 26.44
N MET A 111 -11.32 -7.53 27.09
CA MET A 111 -12.44 -6.76 26.56
C MET A 111 -11.89 -5.99 25.36
N GLU A 112 -12.26 -6.41 24.13
CA GLU A 112 -11.89 -5.71 22.90
C GLU A 112 -12.47 -4.29 22.97
N GLN A 113 -11.64 -3.30 23.30
CA GLN A 113 -12.07 -1.91 23.33
C GLN A 113 -11.72 -1.26 21.99
N GLU A 114 -12.74 -0.77 21.28
CA GLU A 114 -12.53 0.04 20.09
C GLU A 114 -11.94 1.39 20.49
N MET A 115 -10.73 1.71 20.03
CA MET A 115 -10.11 3.02 20.30
C MET A 115 -10.62 4.08 19.33
N TYR A 116 -10.51 3.80 18.04
CA TYR A 116 -10.87 4.67 16.92
C TYR A 116 -11.08 3.80 15.67
N THR A 117 -11.44 4.40 14.55
CA THR A 117 -11.60 3.68 13.27
C THR A 117 -10.62 4.20 12.22
N LEU A 118 -10.18 3.31 11.33
CA LEU A 118 -9.39 3.69 10.15
C LEU A 118 -10.25 3.60 8.88
N PRO A 119 -10.26 4.65 8.04
CA PRO A 119 -10.96 4.61 6.76
C PRO A 119 -10.14 3.86 5.70
N PHE A 120 -10.79 2.93 5.01
CA PHE A 120 -10.25 2.23 3.85
C PHE A 120 -11.17 2.45 2.66
N ARG A 121 -10.61 2.54 1.45
CA ARG A 121 -11.47 2.48 0.26
C ARG A 121 -12.12 1.11 0.15
N ALA A 122 -13.44 1.03 -0.03
CA ALA A 122 -14.14 -0.27 -0.08
C ALA A 122 -13.66 -1.11 -1.28
N VAL A 123 -13.25 -0.48 -2.38
CA VAL A 123 -12.65 -1.16 -3.53
C VAL A 123 -11.38 -1.94 -3.15
N THR A 124 -10.60 -1.46 -2.18
CA THR A 124 -9.36 -2.12 -1.71
C THR A 124 -9.68 -3.47 -1.08
N LEU A 125 -10.73 -3.54 -0.25
CA LEU A 125 -11.20 -4.77 0.38
C LEU A 125 -11.87 -5.68 -0.64
N LYS A 126 -12.72 -5.12 -1.51
CA LYS A 126 -13.41 -5.87 -2.58
C LYS A 126 -12.43 -6.55 -3.53
N GLN A 127 -11.39 -5.86 -3.98
CA GLN A 127 -10.34 -6.43 -4.85
C GLN A 127 -9.57 -7.58 -4.19
N ARG A 128 -9.52 -7.61 -2.85
CA ARG A 128 -8.85 -8.66 -2.07
C ARG A 128 -9.82 -9.72 -1.55
N ASN A 129 -11.11 -9.62 -1.88
CA ASN A 129 -12.19 -10.47 -1.35
C ASN A 129 -12.21 -10.52 0.18
N ILE A 130 -12.05 -9.37 0.83
CA ILE A 130 -12.09 -9.24 2.29
C ILE A 130 -13.48 -8.71 2.68
N PRO A 131 -14.31 -9.49 3.41
CA PRO A 131 -15.54 -8.98 4.00
C PRO A 131 -15.22 -7.87 5.02
N ILE A 132 -15.97 -6.78 4.98
CA ILE A 132 -15.69 -5.58 5.81
C ILE A 132 -15.80 -5.92 7.30
N ASP A 133 -16.79 -6.71 7.68
CA ASP A 133 -17.05 -7.21 9.03
C ASP A 133 -15.98 -8.18 9.54
N MET A 134 -15.22 -8.80 8.62
CA MET A 134 -14.13 -9.73 8.92
C MET A 134 -12.75 -9.06 8.85
N ALA A 135 -12.70 -7.77 8.55
CA ALA A 135 -11.47 -7.01 8.64
C ALA A 135 -11.35 -6.43 10.06
N LYS A 136 -10.22 -6.68 10.72
CA LYS A 136 -9.92 -6.14 12.05
C LYS A 136 -8.57 -5.44 12.01
N VAL A 137 -8.45 -4.34 12.75
CA VAL A 137 -7.19 -3.61 12.88
C VAL A 137 -6.70 -3.75 14.32
N VAL A 138 -5.43 -4.09 14.48
CA VAL A 138 -4.79 -4.30 15.78
C VAL A 138 -3.41 -3.62 15.80
N LYS A 139 -2.95 -3.29 17.00
CA LYS A 139 -1.62 -2.74 17.23
C LYS A 139 -0.60 -3.85 17.47
N VAL A 140 0.56 -3.75 16.84
CA VAL A 140 1.71 -4.64 17.06
C VAL A 140 2.38 -4.24 18.38
N SER A 141 2.83 -5.24 19.13
CA SER A 141 3.59 -5.05 20.36
C SER A 141 4.88 -5.85 20.32
N GLY A 142 5.98 -5.21 20.70
CA GLY A 142 7.32 -5.78 20.72
C GLY A 142 8.00 -5.77 19.36
N ASP A 143 9.25 -6.26 19.35
CA ASP A 143 10.22 -6.18 18.25
C ASP A 143 10.41 -7.51 17.51
N SER A 144 9.63 -8.55 17.83
CA SER A 144 9.83 -9.89 17.26
C SER A 144 9.59 -9.96 15.74
N MET A 145 8.89 -8.97 15.20
CA MET A 145 8.61 -8.88 13.77
C MET A 145 9.47 -7.84 13.05
N GLU A 146 10.44 -7.22 13.73
CA GLU A 146 11.36 -6.27 13.11
C GLU A 146 12.32 -6.95 12.13
N PRO A 147 12.76 -6.25 11.06
CA PRO A 147 12.38 -4.88 10.65
C PRO A 147 11.09 -4.85 9.81
N ARG A 148 10.33 -5.94 9.75
CA ARG A 148 9.14 -6.03 8.90
C ARG A 148 7.94 -5.32 9.51
N LEU A 149 7.77 -5.41 10.83
CA LEU A 149 6.80 -4.66 11.62
C LEU A 149 7.50 -4.19 12.88
N PHE A 150 7.40 -2.91 13.18
CA PHE A 150 7.97 -2.29 14.37
C PHE A 150 6.97 -2.32 15.53
N ASP A 151 7.49 -2.14 16.76
CA ASP A 151 6.64 -1.91 17.91
C ASP A 151 5.69 -0.74 17.64
N LYS A 152 4.40 -0.90 18.01
CA LYS A 152 3.30 0.05 17.79
C LYS A 152 2.79 0.20 16.36
N ASP A 153 3.34 -0.54 15.39
CA ASP A 153 2.76 -0.62 14.04
C ASP A 153 1.28 -1.00 14.10
N ILE A 154 0.50 -0.49 13.15
CA ILE A 154 -0.91 -0.85 13.02
C ILE A 154 -1.05 -1.83 11.87
N ILE A 155 -1.61 -3.01 12.14
CA ILE A 155 -1.85 -4.04 11.13
C ILE A 155 -3.34 -4.30 10.96
N SER A 156 -3.74 -4.69 9.75
CA SER A 156 -5.08 -5.24 9.52
C SER A 156 -5.02 -6.70 9.11
N ILE A 157 -5.88 -7.49 9.76
CA ILE A 157 -6.06 -8.92 9.51
C ILE A 157 -7.45 -9.19 8.92
N ASN A 158 -7.52 -10.23 8.08
CA ASN A 158 -8.77 -10.79 7.58
C ASN A 158 -9.07 -12.05 8.39
N THR A 159 -10.07 -11.98 9.27
CA THR A 159 -10.47 -13.07 10.17
C THR A 159 -11.20 -14.20 9.45
N ALA A 160 -11.75 -13.94 8.25
CA ALA A 160 -12.30 -14.99 7.39
C ALA A 160 -11.21 -15.84 6.71
N ASP A 161 -9.95 -15.39 6.73
CA ASP A 161 -8.84 -16.05 6.06
C ASP A 161 -7.86 -16.67 7.06
N THR A 162 -8.26 -17.82 7.58
CA THR A 162 -7.47 -18.63 8.53
C THR A 162 -6.65 -19.72 7.84
N ARG A 163 -6.79 -19.89 6.52
CA ARG A 163 -6.03 -20.88 5.75
C ARG A 163 -4.57 -20.45 5.64
N ILE A 164 -3.70 -21.26 6.25
CA ILE A 164 -2.25 -21.04 6.22
C ILE A 164 -1.72 -21.19 4.79
N ARG A 165 -0.96 -20.18 4.39
CA ARG A 165 -0.14 -20.09 3.19
C ARG A 165 1.25 -19.71 3.67
N ASP A 166 2.23 -20.54 3.32
CA ASP A 166 3.57 -20.46 3.86
C ASP A 166 4.22 -19.09 3.61
N GLY A 167 4.93 -18.60 4.62
CA GLY A 167 5.65 -17.33 4.54
C GLY A 167 4.76 -16.09 4.60
N LYS A 168 3.48 -16.24 4.95
CA LYS A 168 2.57 -15.10 5.20
C LYS A 168 2.46 -14.82 6.70
N ILE A 169 2.12 -13.58 7.03
CA ILE A 169 1.98 -13.09 8.40
C ILE A 169 0.54 -13.25 8.85
N TYR A 170 0.36 -13.74 10.07
CA TYR A 170 -0.94 -13.98 10.69
C TYR A 170 -0.94 -13.45 12.11
N ALA A 171 -2.12 -13.03 12.56
CA ALA A 171 -2.41 -12.99 13.99
C ALA A 171 -2.86 -14.38 14.42
N VAL A 172 -2.29 -14.88 15.50
CA VAL A 172 -2.57 -16.20 16.07
C VAL A 172 -2.77 -16.08 17.57
N ARG A 173 -3.47 -17.04 18.15
CA ARG A 173 -3.54 -17.27 19.58
C ARG A 173 -2.85 -18.59 19.89
N VAL A 174 -1.91 -18.56 20.83
CA VAL A 174 -1.21 -19.72 21.38
C VAL A 174 -1.49 -19.73 22.87
N TYR A 175 -2.24 -20.71 23.35
CA TYR A 175 -2.88 -20.71 24.67
C TYR A 175 -3.70 -19.42 24.87
N ASP A 176 -3.34 -18.61 25.86
CA ASP A 176 -3.99 -17.32 26.15
C ASP A 176 -3.25 -16.12 25.51
N LEU A 177 -2.15 -16.37 24.80
CA LEU A 177 -1.30 -15.31 24.24
C LEU A 177 -1.60 -15.10 22.75
N GLN A 178 -1.96 -13.88 22.38
CA GLN A 178 -2.07 -13.49 20.99
C GLN A 178 -0.71 -13.01 20.46
N LYS A 179 -0.35 -13.39 19.25
CA LYS A 179 0.95 -13.13 18.64
C LYS A 179 0.79 -12.81 17.15
N VAL A 180 1.69 -12.01 16.60
CA VAL A 180 1.84 -11.80 15.16
C VAL A 180 3.09 -12.54 14.70
N LYS A 181 2.94 -13.52 13.81
CA LYS A 181 4.04 -14.38 13.34
C LYS A 181 3.90 -14.75 11.88
N VAL A 182 5.01 -15.13 11.26
CA VAL A 182 5.01 -15.83 9.97
C VAL A 182 4.65 -17.29 10.23
N LEU A 183 3.66 -17.82 9.50
CA LEU A 183 3.29 -19.24 9.60
C LEU A 183 3.85 -20.04 8.43
N ILE A 184 4.42 -21.20 8.75
CA ILE A 184 4.92 -22.18 7.78
C ILE A 184 4.34 -23.54 8.16
N ARG A 185 3.67 -24.20 7.22
CA ARG A 185 3.14 -25.56 7.45
C ARG A 185 4.20 -26.59 7.12
N ASN A 186 4.49 -27.47 8.08
CA ASN A 186 5.46 -28.55 7.91
C ASN A 186 4.81 -29.79 7.28
N ALA A 187 5.64 -30.65 6.67
CA ALA A 187 5.18 -31.88 6.02
C ALA A 187 4.54 -32.87 7.01
N ASP A 188 4.98 -32.85 8.27
CA ASP A 188 4.41 -33.62 9.37
C ASP A 188 3.13 -32.99 9.94
N GLY A 189 2.59 -31.93 9.34
CA GLY A 189 1.37 -31.27 9.77
C GLY A 189 1.51 -30.36 11.00
N SER A 190 2.71 -30.23 11.58
CA SER A 190 3.01 -29.17 12.55
C SER A 190 3.05 -27.80 11.86
N ILE A 191 3.01 -26.73 12.65
CA ILE A 191 3.09 -25.35 12.16
C ILE A 191 4.27 -24.66 12.85
N THR A 192 5.18 -24.10 12.07
CA THR A 192 6.24 -23.24 12.58
C THR A 192 5.77 -21.80 12.62
N LEU A 193 5.87 -21.17 13.80
CA LEU A 193 5.69 -19.74 14.04
C LEU A 193 7.06 -19.09 14.02
N ARG A 194 7.33 -18.35 12.95
CA ARG A 194 8.60 -17.68 12.72
C ARG A 194 8.50 -16.19 12.96
N SER A 195 9.51 -15.66 13.63
CA SER A 195 9.77 -14.23 13.80
C SER A 195 10.56 -13.70 12.60
N TYR A 196 10.37 -12.43 12.22
CA TYR A 196 11.30 -11.79 11.28
C TYR A 196 12.62 -11.43 11.97
N ASN A 197 12.54 -11.09 13.25
CA ASN A 197 13.70 -10.82 14.07
C ASN A 197 14.40 -12.14 14.43
N PRO A 198 15.68 -12.34 14.05
CA PRO A 198 16.42 -13.58 14.26
C PRO A 198 16.75 -13.87 15.74
N ASP A 199 16.66 -12.87 16.62
CA ASP A 199 16.90 -13.05 18.05
C ASP A 199 15.77 -13.86 18.73
N TYR A 200 14.65 -14.03 18.04
CA TYR A 200 13.50 -14.81 18.48
C TYR A 200 13.47 -16.17 17.77
N PRO A 201 13.72 -17.28 18.47
CA PRO A 201 13.72 -18.60 17.86
C PRO A 201 12.33 -19.01 17.33
N ASP A 202 12.33 -19.89 16.34
CA ASP A 202 11.11 -20.48 15.81
C ASP A 202 10.35 -21.28 16.88
N GLU A 203 9.05 -21.03 17.02
CA GLU A 203 8.16 -21.82 17.87
C GLU A 203 7.47 -22.90 17.01
N ILE A 204 7.42 -24.15 17.49
CA ILE A 204 6.77 -25.25 16.77
C ILE A 204 5.47 -25.62 17.49
N ILE A 205 4.36 -25.51 16.76
CA ILE A 205 3.04 -25.96 17.20
C ILE A 205 2.79 -27.35 16.64
N ASN A 206 2.72 -28.33 17.53
CA ASN A 206 2.47 -29.72 17.16
C ASN A 206 0.97 -29.98 16.92
N ARG A 207 0.64 -31.16 16.38
CA ARG A 207 -0.75 -31.48 16.03
C ARG A 207 -1.67 -31.52 17.25
N ASP A 208 -1.19 -32.04 18.37
CA ASP A 208 -1.95 -32.14 19.60
C ASP A 208 -2.40 -30.75 20.10
N GLN A 209 -1.53 -29.74 20.04
CA GLN A 209 -1.89 -28.35 20.37
C GLN A 209 -2.94 -27.77 19.42
N ILE A 210 -2.92 -28.13 18.14
CA ILE A 210 -3.93 -27.69 17.16
C ILE A 210 -5.28 -28.36 17.45
N GLU A 211 -5.27 -29.67 17.71
CA GLU A 211 -6.47 -30.47 17.94
C GLU A 211 -7.16 -30.14 19.26
N ASN A 212 -6.38 -29.83 20.31
CA ASN A 212 -6.91 -29.46 21.62
C ASN A 212 -7.37 -27.99 21.71
N GLY A 213 -7.16 -27.19 20.65
CA GLY A 213 -7.56 -25.78 20.61
C GLY A 213 -6.60 -24.81 21.29
N ASP A 214 -5.41 -25.27 21.68
CA ASP A 214 -4.34 -24.42 22.22
C ASP A 214 -3.73 -23.51 21.15
N PHE A 215 -4.00 -23.76 19.87
CA PHE A 215 -3.58 -22.91 18.77
C PHE A 215 -4.75 -22.53 17.87
N GLN A 216 -4.89 -21.23 17.61
CA GLN A 216 -5.90 -20.68 16.70
C GLN A 216 -5.31 -19.62 15.79
N VAL A 217 -5.59 -19.72 14.49
CA VAL A 217 -5.33 -18.61 13.55
C VAL A 217 -6.48 -17.62 13.65
N LEU A 218 -6.19 -16.40 14.07
CA LEU A 218 -7.20 -15.33 14.21
C LEU A 218 -7.48 -14.65 12.87
N GLY A 219 -6.46 -14.58 11.99
CA GLY A 219 -6.62 -14.05 10.64
C GLY A 219 -5.30 -13.75 9.96
N ARG A 220 -5.33 -13.64 8.63
CA ARG A 220 -4.16 -13.30 7.82
C ARG A 220 -3.99 -11.79 7.69
N MET A 221 -2.78 -11.30 7.91
CA MET A 221 -2.45 -9.90 7.67
C MET A 221 -2.56 -9.56 6.18
N TRP A 222 -3.26 -8.47 5.86
CA TRP A 222 -3.41 -7.98 4.48
C TRP A 222 -2.95 -6.54 4.29
N TRP A 223 -2.74 -5.80 5.38
CA TRP A 223 -2.27 -4.42 5.36
C TRP A 223 -1.52 -4.10 6.66
N HIS A 224 -0.62 -3.11 6.60
CA HIS A 224 0.08 -2.54 7.76
C HIS A 224 0.43 -1.07 7.48
N SER A 225 0.64 -0.32 8.55
CA SER A 225 1.19 1.04 8.54
C SER A 225 2.18 1.19 9.69
N SER A 226 3.33 1.76 9.38
CA SER A 226 4.36 2.20 10.33
C SER A 226 4.35 3.72 10.37
N ILE A 227 4.59 4.29 11.55
CA ILE A 227 4.76 5.73 11.74
C ILE A 227 6.18 5.91 12.25
N ASP A 228 6.99 6.64 11.48
CA ASP A 228 8.33 7.03 11.92
C ASP A 228 8.20 8.13 12.99
N ASP A 229 9.04 8.06 14.03
CA ASP A 229 9.16 9.10 15.06
C ASP A 229 9.77 10.42 14.51
#